data_AF-A0A3B9K0N6-F1
#
_entry.id   AF-A0A3B9K0N6-F1
#
_cell.length_a   1.000
_cell.length_b   1.000
_cell.length_c   1.000
_cell.angle_alpha   90.00
_cell.angle_beta   90.00
_cell.angle_gamma   90.00
#
_symmetry.space_group_name_H-M   'P 1'
#
loop_
_entity.id
_entity.type
_entity.pdbx_description
1 polymer ?
#
loop_
_entity_poly.entity_id
_entity_poly.type
_entity_poly.pdbx_seq_one_letter_code
_entity_poly.pdbx_strand_id
1 'polypeptide(L)'
;MDFISSNWAKIDSPPVTRWEVADHSPRRREVLSAKFAGKVLVIAATQPRVRANDTDYRYRPDTAFTHLTGWGSATVPGSVLVIDGRKDKCESTLYLMPTAGRESDEFFANPAIGEFWVGPRPTLTQVSLQLGIETKDLKQLDADLASIGAVLDMEDPELAEAASTLRFVKDEYEIAQMREAVRITVDGFAEVARSIPRATKKARGERVVETAFYSVARQNGFELGYETIAASGPNACILHWTKNDGEVK
;
A
#
# COMPACT_ATOMS: atom_id res chain seq x y z
N MET A 1 8.49 -7.74 -32.90
CA MET A 1 7.71 -6.95 -31.92
C MET A 1 6.91 -5.86 -32.59
N ASP A 2 7.41 -5.27 -33.67
CA ASP A 2 6.88 -4.07 -34.35
C ASP A 2 5.38 -4.12 -34.70
N PHE A 3 4.84 -5.29 -35.07
CA PHE A 3 3.42 -5.43 -35.33
C PHE A 3 2.56 -5.30 -34.06
N ILE A 4 2.97 -5.94 -32.96
CA ILE A 4 2.24 -5.97 -31.68
C ILE A 4 2.31 -4.63 -30.97
N SER A 5 3.40 -3.88 -31.13
CA SER A 5 3.58 -2.54 -30.52
C SER A 5 3.00 -1.39 -31.35
N SER A 6 2.54 -1.65 -32.59
CA SER A 6 1.98 -0.63 -33.48
C SER A 6 0.49 -0.32 -33.20
N ASN A 7 0.08 0.95 -33.42
CA ASN A 7 -1.31 1.42 -33.35
C ASN A 7 -1.99 1.40 -31.95
N TRP A 8 -1.22 1.28 -30.87
CA TRP A 8 -1.77 1.47 -29.52
C TRP A 8 -2.04 2.96 -29.26
N ALA A 9 -3.18 3.25 -28.64
CA ALA A 9 -3.43 4.59 -28.12
C ALA A 9 -2.32 4.97 -27.13
N LYS A 10 -1.86 6.23 -27.19
CA LYS A 10 -0.96 6.76 -26.18
C LYS A 10 -1.74 6.85 -24.87
N ILE A 11 -1.14 6.34 -23.80
CA ILE A 11 -1.64 6.52 -22.44
C ILE A 11 -0.90 7.74 -21.90
N ASP A 12 -1.58 8.89 -21.90
CA ASP A 12 -1.03 10.09 -21.27
C ASP A 12 -1.03 9.87 -19.76
N SER A 13 0.16 9.94 -19.16
CA SER A 13 0.27 9.93 -17.71
C SER A 13 0.09 11.35 -17.18
N PRO A 14 -0.80 11.57 -16.18
CA PRO A 14 -0.94 12.89 -15.59
C PRO A 14 0.40 13.35 -15.00
N PRO A 15 0.65 14.67 -14.94
CA PRO A 15 1.84 15.19 -14.30
C PRO A 15 1.91 14.71 -12.85
N VAL A 16 3.06 14.17 -12.48
CA VAL A 16 3.28 13.67 -11.13
C VAL A 16 3.61 14.84 -10.21
N THR A 17 2.86 14.97 -9.12
CA THR A 17 3.06 16.00 -8.11
C THR A 17 3.57 15.40 -6.80
N ARG A 18 4.29 16.21 -6.03
CA ARG A 18 4.66 15.88 -4.66
C ARG A 18 3.42 15.65 -3.81
N TRP A 19 3.42 14.61 -2.99
CA TRP A 19 2.34 14.33 -2.06
C TRP A 19 2.58 15.02 -0.72
N GLU A 20 1.49 15.45 -0.08
CA GLU A 20 1.54 16.13 1.23
C GLU A 20 2.34 15.33 2.28
N VAL A 21 2.17 14.00 2.32
CA VAL A 21 2.88 13.11 3.26
C VAL A 21 4.40 13.21 3.17
N ALA A 22 4.95 13.66 2.04
CA ALA A 22 6.38 13.83 1.85
C ALA A 22 6.98 14.91 2.78
N ASP A 23 6.14 15.81 3.31
CA ASP A 23 6.55 16.84 4.28
C ASP A 23 6.46 16.34 5.73
N HIS A 24 5.81 15.21 5.98
CA HIS A 24 5.63 14.60 7.31
C HIS A 24 6.56 13.38 7.53
N SER A 25 6.73 12.55 6.51
CA SER A 25 7.47 11.29 6.61
C SER A 25 8.96 11.41 6.96
N PRO A 26 9.71 12.49 6.61
CA PRO A 26 11.10 12.63 7.02
C PRO A 26 11.29 12.59 8.54
N ARG A 27 10.45 13.30 9.30
CA ARG A 27 10.51 13.31 10.77
C ARG A 27 10.33 11.92 11.36
N ARG A 28 9.48 11.08 10.77
CA ARG A 28 9.24 9.71 11.22
C ARG A 28 10.51 8.86 11.08
N ARG A 29 11.23 9.01 9.95
CA ARG A 29 12.51 8.34 9.70
C ARG A 29 13.62 8.85 10.62
N GLU A 30 13.68 10.16 10.87
CA GLU A 30 14.63 10.76 11.81
C GLU A 30 14.43 10.23 13.25
N VAL A 31 13.19 10.20 13.74
CA VAL A 31 12.88 9.67 15.09
C VAL A 31 13.24 8.19 15.20
N LEU A 32 12.94 7.38 14.19
CA LEU A 32 13.32 5.97 14.18
C LEU A 32 14.85 5.81 14.13
N SER A 33 15.52 6.52 13.23
CA SER A 33 16.97 6.46 13.06
C SER A 33 17.72 6.89 14.33
N ALA A 34 17.22 7.88 15.07
CA ALA A 34 17.84 8.35 16.30
C ALA A 34 17.86 7.27 17.40
N LYS A 35 16.89 6.35 17.43
CA LYS A 35 16.88 5.21 18.36
C LYS A 35 17.94 4.16 18.02
N PHE A 36 18.36 4.10 16.77
CA PHE A 36 19.35 3.17 16.25
C PHE A 36 20.56 3.92 15.67
N ALA A 37 21.05 4.91 16.41
CA ALA A 37 22.17 5.75 15.98
C ALA A 37 23.39 4.89 15.59
N GLY A 38 24.04 5.23 14.47
CA GLY A 38 25.17 4.45 13.96
C GLY A 38 24.78 3.19 13.18
N LYS A 39 23.48 2.93 12.96
CA LYS A 39 22.99 1.74 12.23
C LYS A 39 22.37 2.13 10.90
N VAL A 40 22.29 1.15 10.02
CA VAL A 40 21.51 1.22 8.78
C VAL A 40 20.28 0.34 8.93
N LEU A 41 19.10 0.90 8.72
CA LEU A 41 17.82 0.23 8.88
C LEU A 41 17.25 -0.13 7.51
N VAL A 42 16.77 -1.36 7.34
CA VAL A 42 16.22 -1.89 6.09
C VAL A 42 14.77 -2.31 6.33
N ILE A 43 13.83 -1.62 5.68
CA ILE A 43 12.40 -1.84 5.84
C ILE A 43 11.81 -2.21 4.48
N ALA A 44 11.34 -3.45 4.34
CA ALA A 44 10.76 -3.96 3.08
C ALA A 44 9.25 -3.71 3.00
N ALA A 45 8.76 -3.40 1.80
CA ALA A 45 7.34 -3.21 1.51
C ALA A 45 6.52 -4.51 1.53
N THR A 46 7.15 -5.68 1.37
CA THR A 46 6.57 -7.03 1.12
C THR A 46 6.26 -7.35 -0.35
N GLN A 47 6.17 -8.64 -0.64
CA GLN A 47 5.74 -9.19 -1.92
C GLN A 47 4.22 -9.41 -1.94
N PRO A 48 3.59 -9.46 -3.13
CA PRO A 48 2.19 -9.87 -3.26
C PRO A 48 1.95 -11.25 -2.64
N ARG A 49 0.73 -11.47 -2.15
CA ARG A 49 0.33 -12.76 -1.59
C ARG A 49 -0.51 -13.50 -2.62
N VAL A 50 -0.08 -14.71 -2.98
CA VAL A 50 -0.78 -15.58 -3.91
C VAL A 50 -2.15 -15.97 -3.35
N ARG A 51 -3.19 -15.80 -4.16
CA ARG A 51 -4.56 -16.29 -3.90
C ARG A 51 -4.73 -17.70 -4.47
N ALA A 52 -4.44 -17.87 -5.75
CA ALA A 52 -4.49 -19.18 -6.42
C ALA A 52 -3.64 -19.13 -7.69
N ASN A 53 -2.69 -20.06 -7.83
CA ASN A 53 -1.77 -20.15 -8.97
C ASN A 53 -1.06 -18.81 -9.24
N ASP A 54 -1.27 -18.22 -10.41
CA ASP A 54 -0.72 -16.95 -10.89
C ASP A 54 -1.58 -15.73 -10.53
N THR A 55 -2.59 -15.90 -9.67
CA THR A 55 -3.45 -14.81 -9.20
C THR A 55 -3.11 -14.41 -7.78
N ASP A 56 -2.84 -13.13 -7.56
CA ASP A 56 -2.57 -12.55 -6.25
C ASP A 56 -3.84 -11.95 -5.61
N TYR A 57 -3.82 -11.85 -4.29
CA TYR A 57 -4.69 -10.92 -3.58
C TYR A 57 -4.31 -9.48 -3.92
N ARG A 58 -5.23 -8.55 -3.64
CA ARG A 58 -4.89 -7.13 -3.75
C ARG A 58 -3.71 -6.80 -2.86
N TYR A 59 -2.73 -6.13 -3.45
CA TYR A 59 -1.49 -5.83 -2.77
C TYR A 59 -1.73 -4.86 -1.60
N ARG A 60 -1.14 -5.20 -0.45
CA ARG A 60 -1.09 -4.37 0.74
C ARG A 60 0.37 -4.35 1.22
N PRO A 61 1.06 -3.20 1.14
CA PRO A 61 2.42 -3.11 1.66
C PRO A 61 2.46 -3.20 3.19
N ASP A 62 3.66 -3.46 3.70
CA ASP A 62 3.94 -3.45 5.13
C ASP A 62 3.57 -2.11 5.77
N THR A 63 3.10 -2.17 7.01
CA THR A 63 2.58 -1.00 7.71
C THR A 63 3.70 -0.06 8.18
N ALA A 64 4.84 -0.58 8.63
CA ALA A 64 5.99 0.25 8.98
C ALA A 64 6.59 0.91 7.73
N PHE A 65 6.76 0.14 6.65
CA PHE A 65 7.19 0.69 5.35
C PHE A 65 6.26 1.81 4.89
N THR A 66 4.95 1.58 4.90
CA THR A 66 3.95 2.56 4.48
C THR A 66 4.01 3.82 5.33
N HIS A 67 4.14 3.67 6.65
CA HIS A 67 4.20 4.80 7.57
C HIS A 67 5.47 5.64 7.40
N LEU A 68 6.62 5.00 7.16
CA LEU A 68 7.92 5.66 7.02
C LEU A 68 8.13 6.31 5.65
N THR A 69 7.45 5.81 4.60
CA THR A 69 7.54 6.35 3.24
C THR A 69 6.39 7.30 2.88
N GLY A 70 5.18 6.99 3.36
CA GLY A 70 3.94 7.62 2.92
C GLY A 70 3.36 7.07 1.62
N TRP A 71 3.94 6.01 1.03
CA TRP A 71 3.57 5.59 -0.34
C TRP A 71 2.22 4.86 -0.42
N GLY A 72 1.83 4.14 0.63
CA GLY A 72 0.49 3.51 0.71
C GLY A 72 0.22 2.50 -0.39
N SER A 73 -1.03 2.37 -0.83
CA SER A 73 -1.46 1.36 -1.80
C SER A 73 -0.86 1.51 -3.21
N ALA A 74 -0.22 2.63 -3.51
CA ALA A 74 0.50 2.85 -4.77
C ALA A 74 1.93 2.27 -4.76
N THR A 75 2.34 1.64 -3.65
CA THR A 75 3.66 1.02 -3.49
C THR A 75 3.91 -0.03 -4.57
N VAL A 76 5.09 0.04 -5.20
CA VAL A 76 5.59 -1.03 -6.05
C VAL A 76 5.98 -2.23 -5.17
N PRO A 77 5.45 -3.44 -5.41
CA PRO A 77 5.78 -4.60 -4.59
C PRO A 77 7.27 -4.92 -4.57
N GLY A 78 7.76 -5.38 -3.42
CA GLY A 78 9.18 -5.68 -3.22
C GLY A 78 10.09 -4.47 -3.02
N SER A 79 9.56 -3.25 -3.00
CA SER A 79 10.35 -2.05 -2.70
C SER A 79 10.96 -2.10 -1.29
N VAL A 80 12.10 -1.45 -1.10
CA VAL A 80 12.86 -1.46 0.15
C VAL A 80 13.28 -0.04 0.50
N LEU A 81 12.92 0.42 1.70
CA LEU A 81 13.41 1.66 2.28
C LEU A 81 14.68 1.36 3.09
N VAL A 82 15.77 2.06 2.76
CA VAL A 82 17.01 2.05 3.54
C VAL A 82 17.14 3.40 4.23
N ILE A 83 17.38 3.39 5.55
CA ILE A 83 17.64 4.57 6.37
C ILE A 83 19.06 4.45 6.92
N ASP A 84 19.97 5.30 6.46
CA ASP A 84 21.34 5.34 6.93
C ASP A 84 21.48 6.35 8.08
N GLY A 85 21.54 5.83 9.31
CA GLY A 85 21.72 6.59 10.55
C GLY A 85 23.17 6.66 11.03
N ARG A 86 24.15 6.36 10.18
CA ARG A 86 25.59 6.41 10.55
C ARG A 86 26.14 7.83 10.61
N LYS A 87 25.50 8.78 9.93
CA LYS A 87 25.83 10.21 9.94
C LYS A 87 24.92 10.97 10.93
N ASP A 88 25.31 12.19 11.29
CA ASP A 88 24.53 13.06 12.18
C ASP A 88 23.10 13.32 11.67
N LYS A 89 22.95 13.46 10.35
CA LYS A 89 21.65 13.53 9.68
C LYS A 89 21.41 12.20 8.97
N CYS A 90 20.29 11.55 9.27
CA CYS A 90 19.95 10.31 8.59
C CYS A 90 19.63 10.58 7.12
N GLU A 91 20.16 9.73 6.23
CA GLU A 91 19.86 9.73 4.81
C GLU A 91 18.90 8.58 4.51
N SER A 92 18.01 8.73 3.53
CA SER A 92 17.03 7.70 3.19
C SER A 92 17.00 7.48 1.69
N THR A 93 17.12 6.22 1.29
CA THR A 93 17.05 5.78 -0.11
C THR A 93 15.96 4.74 -0.25
N LEU A 94 15.07 4.93 -1.22
CA LEU A 94 13.99 4.02 -1.57
C LEU A 94 14.36 3.24 -2.82
N TYR A 95 14.57 1.94 -2.66
CA TYR A 95 14.84 1.01 -3.74
C TYR A 95 13.51 0.45 -4.26
N LEU A 96 13.28 0.56 -5.57
CA LEU A 96 12.11 -0.02 -6.22
C LEU A 96 12.49 -0.58 -7.58
N MET A 97 11.71 -1.53 -8.07
CA MET A 97 11.86 -2.03 -9.43
C MET A 97 11.12 -1.08 -10.39
N PRO A 98 11.82 -0.28 -11.22
CA PRO A 98 11.17 0.63 -12.15
C PRO A 98 10.43 -0.13 -13.24
N THR A 99 9.61 0.58 -14.01
CA THR A 99 8.91 0.01 -15.18
C THR A 99 9.90 -0.54 -16.20
N ALA A 100 9.57 -1.68 -16.83
CA ALA A 100 10.27 -2.11 -18.04
C ALA A 100 9.83 -1.20 -19.19
N GLY A 101 10.77 -0.44 -19.76
CA GLY A 101 10.47 0.45 -20.87
C GLY A 101 9.87 -0.31 -22.07
N ARG A 102 8.98 0.32 -22.82
CA ARG A 102 8.31 -0.27 -24.01
C ARG A 102 9.26 -0.83 -25.07
N GLU A 103 10.49 -0.31 -25.10
CA GLU A 103 11.55 -0.71 -26.02
C GLU A 103 12.38 -1.91 -25.50
N SER A 104 11.99 -2.52 -24.37
CA SER A 104 12.70 -3.65 -23.76
C SER A 104 11.96 -4.97 -23.94
N ASP A 105 12.69 -6.07 -24.04
CA ASP A 105 12.10 -7.41 -24.05
C ASP A 105 11.31 -7.71 -22.76
N GLU A 106 11.72 -7.10 -21.65
CA GLU A 106 11.04 -7.19 -20.35
C GLU A 106 9.60 -6.64 -20.40
N PHE A 107 9.28 -5.74 -21.34
CA PHE A 107 7.91 -5.25 -21.55
C PHE A 107 6.93 -6.39 -21.85
N PHE A 108 7.34 -7.36 -22.65
CA PHE A 108 6.51 -8.52 -23.03
C PHE A 108 6.78 -9.76 -22.18
N ALA A 109 8.03 -9.96 -21.74
CA ALA A 109 8.46 -11.22 -21.14
C ALA A 109 8.28 -11.30 -19.62
N ASN A 110 8.12 -10.16 -18.93
CA ASN A 110 8.09 -10.16 -17.47
C ASN A 110 6.69 -9.77 -16.94
N PRO A 111 5.87 -10.73 -16.46
CA PRO A 111 4.55 -10.45 -15.93
C PRO A 111 4.58 -9.65 -14.63
N ALA A 112 5.73 -9.52 -13.96
CA ALA A 112 5.86 -8.70 -12.77
C ALA A 112 6.11 -7.22 -13.06
N ILE A 113 6.78 -6.85 -14.17
CA ILE A 113 7.17 -5.44 -14.46
C ILE A 113 6.89 -4.94 -15.88
N GLY A 114 6.54 -5.84 -16.80
CA GLY A 114 6.18 -5.48 -18.16
C GLY A 114 4.83 -4.78 -18.17
N GLU A 115 4.80 -3.53 -18.66
CA GLU A 115 3.55 -2.75 -18.68
C GLU A 115 2.45 -3.39 -19.52
N PHE A 116 2.81 -4.28 -20.45
CA PHE A 116 1.85 -5.12 -21.18
C PHE A 116 0.95 -5.93 -20.23
N TRP A 117 1.50 -6.40 -19.11
CA TRP A 117 0.82 -7.27 -18.16
C TRP A 117 0.17 -6.51 -17.01
N VAL A 118 0.88 -5.53 -16.45
CA VAL A 118 0.50 -4.91 -15.17
C VAL A 118 0.19 -3.41 -15.30
N GLY A 119 0.24 -2.87 -16.51
CA GLY A 119 0.10 -1.44 -16.77
C GLY A 119 1.35 -0.62 -16.42
N PRO A 120 1.31 0.70 -16.65
CA PRO A 120 2.46 1.58 -16.41
C PRO A 120 2.81 1.64 -14.93
N ARG A 121 4.11 1.51 -14.62
CA ARG A 121 4.65 1.71 -13.27
C ARG A 121 5.33 3.08 -13.14
N PRO A 122 5.35 3.67 -11.93
CA PRO A 122 6.04 4.93 -11.75
C PRO A 122 7.55 4.73 -11.93
N THR A 123 8.18 5.71 -12.57
CA THR A 123 9.64 5.81 -12.69
C THR A 123 10.27 6.19 -11.34
N LEU A 124 11.57 5.96 -11.19
CA LEU A 124 12.35 6.40 -10.02
C LEU A 124 12.12 7.90 -9.74
N THR A 125 12.27 8.75 -10.76
CA THR A 125 12.08 10.20 -10.64
C THR A 125 10.68 10.59 -10.18
N GLN A 126 9.64 9.91 -10.69
CA GLN A 126 8.26 10.18 -10.28
C GLN A 126 8.04 9.84 -8.81
N VAL A 127 8.51 8.68 -8.34
CA VAL A 127 8.39 8.28 -6.93
C VAL A 127 9.21 9.20 -6.03
N SER A 128 10.42 9.58 -6.46
CA SER A 128 11.26 10.52 -5.73
C SER A 128 10.60 11.89 -5.55
N LEU A 129 9.98 12.41 -6.62
CA LEU A 129 9.19 13.64 -6.57
C LEU A 129 7.97 13.53 -5.65
N GLN A 130 7.21 12.43 -5.74
CA GLN A 130 6.02 12.18 -4.92
C GLN A 130 6.33 12.14 -3.43
N LEU A 131 7.35 11.37 -3.05
CA LEU A 131 7.61 11.04 -1.64
C LEU A 131 8.70 11.90 -1.01
N GLY A 132 9.48 12.63 -1.80
CA GLY A 132 10.63 13.38 -1.30
C GLY A 132 11.74 12.48 -0.76
N ILE A 133 11.91 11.30 -1.34
CA ILE A 133 12.93 10.32 -0.95
C ILE A 133 13.82 10.07 -2.17
N GLU A 134 15.14 10.00 -1.98
CA GLU A 134 16.03 9.56 -3.06
C GLU A 134 15.64 8.13 -3.47
N THR A 135 15.59 7.86 -4.78
CA THR A 135 15.20 6.54 -5.29
C THR A 135 16.31 5.89 -6.09
N LYS A 136 16.47 4.58 -5.96
CA LYS A 136 17.39 3.77 -6.76
C LYS A 136 16.69 2.54 -7.31
N ASP A 137 17.28 1.94 -8.35
CA ASP A 137 16.83 0.65 -8.87
C ASP A 137 17.09 -0.44 -7.82
N LEU A 138 16.09 -1.27 -7.54
CA LEU A 138 16.19 -2.40 -6.63
C LEU A 138 17.33 -3.37 -6.99
N LYS A 139 17.72 -3.47 -8.27
CA LYS A 139 18.87 -4.26 -8.73
C LYS A 139 20.20 -3.81 -8.10
N GLN A 140 20.28 -2.56 -7.61
CA GLN A 140 21.48 -2.01 -6.97
C GLN A 140 21.54 -2.28 -5.46
N LEU A 141 20.44 -2.75 -4.85
CA LEU A 141 20.34 -2.88 -3.39
C LEU A 141 21.43 -3.79 -2.81
N ASP A 142 21.63 -4.99 -3.36
CA ASP A 142 22.59 -5.96 -2.80
C ASP A 142 24.03 -5.42 -2.84
N ALA A 143 24.40 -4.74 -3.93
CA ALA A 143 25.71 -4.11 -4.07
C ALA A 143 25.90 -2.95 -3.08
N ASP A 144 24.88 -2.10 -2.93
CA ASP A 144 24.90 -0.99 -1.99
C ASP A 144 24.98 -1.50 -0.53
N LEU A 145 24.19 -2.49 -0.15
CA LEU A 145 24.21 -3.08 1.20
C LEU A 145 25.54 -3.79 1.48
N ALA A 146 26.12 -4.49 0.51
CA ALA A 146 27.44 -5.12 0.66
C ALA A 146 28.54 -4.09 0.97
N SER A 147 28.44 -2.88 0.42
CA SER A 147 29.37 -1.77 0.71
C SER A 147 29.19 -1.17 2.11
N ILE A 148 28.01 -1.32 2.70
CA ILE A 148 27.65 -0.81 4.04
C ILE A 148 28.09 -1.77 5.14
N GLY A 149 27.92 -3.08 4.91
CA GLY A 149 28.18 -4.13 5.89
C GLY A 149 26.93 -4.47 6.71
N ALA A 150 27.03 -4.39 8.04
CA ALA A 150 25.96 -4.80 8.94
C ALA A 150 24.74 -3.85 8.88
N VAL A 151 23.55 -4.44 8.76
CA VAL A 151 22.25 -3.75 8.75
C VAL A 151 21.31 -4.32 9.81
N LEU A 152 20.29 -3.56 10.18
CA LEU A 152 19.16 -4.04 10.97
C LEU A 152 17.92 -4.04 10.08
N ASP A 153 17.18 -5.15 10.06
CA ASP A 153 15.92 -5.26 9.35
C ASP A 153 14.76 -5.55 10.32
N MET A 154 13.56 -5.69 9.77
CA MET A 154 12.35 -5.89 10.55
C MET A 154 12.26 -7.26 11.26
N GLU A 155 13.25 -8.15 11.10
CA GLU A 155 13.38 -9.36 11.93
C GLU A 155 13.99 -9.05 13.32
N ASP A 156 14.69 -7.91 13.45
CA ASP A 156 15.14 -7.41 14.74
C ASP A 156 13.94 -6.96 15.60
N PRO A 157 13.75 -7.56 16.80
CA PRO A 157 12.57 -7.29 17.61
C PRO A 157 12.53 -5.86 18.16
N GLU A 158 13.68 -5.25 18.44
CA GLU A 158 13.75 -3.87 18.94
C GLU A 158 13.35 -2.89 17.83
N LEU A 159 13.83 -3.10 16.60
CA LEU A 159 13.44 -2.30 15.43
C LEU A 159 11.95 -2.45 15.14
N ALA A 160 11.42 -3.67 15.13
CA ALA A 160 10.00 -3.93 14.91
C ALA A 160 9.12 -3.24 15.98
N GLU A 161 9.50 -3.33 17.25
CA GLU A 161 8.80 -2.65 18.35
C GLU A 161 8.88 -1.12 18.22
N ALA A 162 10.05 -0.58 17.91
CA ALA A 162 10.26 0.86 17.75
C ALA A 162 9.43 1.43 16.59
N ALA A 163 9.43 0.77 15.44
CA ALA A 163 8.63 1.14 14.27
C ALA A 163 7.11 1.01 14.55
N SER A 164 6.71 0.07 15.39
CA SER A 164 5.32 -0.07 15.83
C SER A 164 4.90 1.06 16.76
N THR A 165 5.70 1.32 17.79
CA THR A 165 5.44 2.33 18.83
C THR A 165 5.40 3.74 18.25
N LEU A 166 6.20 4.01 17.22
CA LEU A 166 6.20 5.29 16.52
C LEU A 166 4.81 5.68 15.99
N ARG A 167 3.95 4.70 15.68
CA ARG A 167 2.61 4.91 15.12
C ARG A 167 1.53 5.14 16.18
N PHE A 168 1.88 5.18 17.47
CA PHE A 168 0.89 5.36 18.54
C PHE A 168 0.33 6.78 18.56
N VAL A 169 1.20 7.79 18.48
CA VAL A 169 0.83 9.20 18.41
C VAL A 169 0.82 9.61 16.94
N LYS A 170 -0.32 10.11 16.47
CA LYS A 170 -0.53 10.47 15.07
C LYS A 170 -0.10 11.91 14.85
N ASP A 171 0.56 12.17 13.73
CA ASP A 171 0.76 13.53 13.26
C ASP A 171 -0.50 14.11 12.61
N GLU A 172 -0.44 15.40 12.25
CA GLU A 172 -1.58 16.13 11.69
C GLU A 172 -2.06 15.53 10.36
N TYR A 173 -1.14 15.01 9.54
CA TYR A 173 -1.46 14.35 8.28
C TYR A 173 -2.21 13.04 8.55
N GLU A 174 -1.71 12.20 9.45
CA GLU A 174 -2.38 10.95 9.81
C GLU A 174 -3.78 11.20 10.38
N ILE A 175 -3.94 12.22 11.23
CA ILE A 175 -5.26 12.62 11.76
C ILE A 175 -6.19 13.05 10.63
N ALA A 176 -5.70 13.82 9.65
CA ALA A 176 -6.49 14.22 8.49
C ALA A 176 -6.93 13.01 7.65
N GLN A 177 -6.04 12.07 7.36
CA GLN A 177 -6.37 10.84 6.64
C GLN A 177 -7.37 9.97 7.41
N MET A 178 -7.23 9.86 8.73
CA MET A 178 -8.19 9.13 9.57
C MET A 178 -9.58 9.77 9.55
N ARG A 179 -9.66 11.11 9.58
CA ARG A 179 -10.95 11.83 9.45
C ARG A 179 -11.61 11.57 8.11
N GLU A 180 -10.85 11.54 7.03
CA GLU A 180 -11.37 11.21 5.70
C GLU A 180 -11.87 9.76 5.62
N ALA A 181 -11.11 8.81 6.17
CA ALA A 181 -11.53 7.41 6.25
C ALA A 181 -12.84 7.26 7.05
N VAL A 182 -13.00 8.00 8.17
CA VAL A 182 -14.24 8.03 8.95
C VAL A 182 -15.39 8.63 8.12
N ARG A 183 -15.16 9.73 7.41
CA ARG A 183 -16.17 10.36 6.55
C ARG A 183 -16.70 9.38 5.50
N ILE A 184 -15.81 8.69 4.79
CA ILE A 184 -16.18 7.68 3.79
C ILE A 184 -16.88 6.47 4.43
N THR A 185 -16.47 6.08 5.63
CA THR A 185 -17.12 5.01 6.39
C THR A 185 -18.57 5.38 6.73
N VAL A 186 -18.82 6.64 7.11
CA VAL A 186 -20.18 7.17 7.34
C VAL A 186 -21.01 7.10 6.06
N ASP A 187 -20.45 7.48 4.90
CA ASP A 187 -21.13 7.34 3.61
C ASP A 187 -21.45 5.87 3.29
N GLY A 188 -20.54 4.95 3.62
CA GLY A 188 -20.73 3.51 3.51
C GLY A 188 -21.90 3.00 4.34
N PHE A 189 -22.03 3.43 5.59
CA PHE A 189 -23.18 3.09 6.45
C PHE A 189 -24.49 3.74 5.98
N ALA A 190 -24.45 4.95 5.42
CA ALA A 190 -25.62 5.55 4.80
C ALA A 190 -26.11 4.70 3.62
N GLU A 191 -25.19 4.16 2.81
CA GLU A 191 -25.55 3.25 1.72
C GLU A 191 -26.06 1.89 2.21
N VAL A 192 -25.48 1.35 3.29
CA VAL A 192 -26.03 0.17 3.98
C VAL A 192 -27.49 0.41 4.37
N ALA A 193 -27.81 1.53 5.00
CA ALA A 193 -29.18 1.86 5.41
C ALA A 193 -30.15 1.91 4.22
N ARG A 194 -29.74 2.53 3.11
CA ARG A 194 -30.53 2.56 1.86
C ARG A 194 -30.73 1.18 1.24
N SER A 195 -29.79 0.27 1.45
CA SER A 195 -29.84 -1.09 0.90
C SER A 195 -30.81 -2.03 1.64
N ILE A 196 -31.20 -1.72 2.89
CA ILE A 196 -32.01 -2.61 3.74
C ILE A 196 -33.31 -3.09 3.07
N PRO A 197 -34.14 -2.24 2.41
CA PRO A 197 -35.35 -2.70 1.75
C PRO A 197 -35.11 -3.70 0.60
N ARG A 198 -33.91 -3.70 0.01
CA ARG A 198 -33.49 -4.69 -0.99
C ARG A 198 -32.94 -5.94 -0.32
N ALA A 199 -32.20 -5.77 0.79
CA ALA A 199 -31.60 -6.87 1.54
C ALA A 199 -32.65 -7.83 2.12
N THR A 200 -33.75 -7.31 2.68
CA THR A 200 -34.86 -8.11 3.25
C THR A 200 -35.61 -8.96 2.22
N LYS A 201 -35.43 -8.68 0.92
CA LYS A 201 -36.06 -9.40 -0.20
C LYS A 201 -35.17 -10.51 -0.79
N LYS A 202 -34.03 -10.81 -0.17
CA LYS A 202 -33.05 -11.79 -0.67
C LYS A 202 -32.76 -12.83 0.40
N ALA A 203 -32.65 -14.09 -0.01
CA ALA A 203 -32.25 -15.19 0.87
C ALA A 203 -30.86 -14.98 1.51
N ARG A 204 -29.96 -14.24 0.83
CA ARG A 204 -28.65 -13.81 1.33
C ARG A 204 -28.60 -12.29 1.50
N GLY A 205 -29.52 -11.76 2.31
CA GLY A 205 -29.65 -10.33 2.56
C GLY A 205 -28.40 -9.72 3.16
N GLU A 206 -27.66 -10.46 3.99
CA GLU A 206 -26.40 -9.98 4.59
C GLU A 206 -25.35 -9.61 3.52
N ARG A 207 -25.25 -10.35 2.41
CA ARG A 207 -24.37 -9.97 1.28
C ARG A 207 -24.82 -8.70 0.56
N VAL A 208 -26.11 -8.40 0.58
CA VAL A 208 -26.62 -7.13 0.04
C VAL A 208 -26.10 -5.96 0.88
N VAL A 209 -26.06 -6.12 2.20
CA VAL A 209 -25.51 -5.14 3.14
C VAL A 209 -23.99 -5.01 2.98
N GLU A 210 -23.28 -6.13 2.96
CA GLU A 210 -21.82 -6.17 2.72
C GLU A 210 -21.42 -5.41 1.44
N THR A 211 -22.09 -5.72 0.33
CA THR A 211 -21.76 -5.10 -0.97
C THR A 211 -22.14 -3.63 -1.04
N ALA A 212 -23.14 -3.17 -0.29
CA ALA A 212 -23.52 -1.77 -0.20
C ALA A 212 -22.39 -0.92 0.41
N PHE A 213 -21.84 -1.36 1.55
CA PHE A 213 -20.69 -0.69 2.17
C PHE A 213 -19.47 -0.71 1.24
N TYR A 214 -19.16 -1.88 0.68
CA TYR A 214 -17.96 -2.05 -0.13
C TYR A 214 -18.00 -1.23 -1.43
N SER A 215 -19.18 -1.04 -2.03
CA SER A 215 -19.35 -0.21 -3.21
C SER A 215 -18.89 1.22 -2.98
N VAL A 216 -19.24 1.82 -1.84
CA VAL A 216 -18.83 3.18 -1.48
C VAL A 216 -17.31 3.27 -1.31
N ALA A 217 -16.70 2.31 -0.62
CA ALA A 217 -15.24 2.27 -0.45
C ALA A 217 -14.52 2.22 -1.81
N ARG A 218 -14.96 1.34 -2.72
CA ARG A 218 -14.35 1.19 -4.05
C ARG A 218 -14.52 2.40 -4.94
N GLN A 219 -15.69 3.04 -4.94
CA GLN A 219 -15.93 4.23 -5.75
C GLN A 219 -15.06 5.42 -5.31
N ASN A 220 -14.68 5.48 -4.03
CA ASN A 220 -13.75 6.47 -3.51
C ASN A 220 -12.28 6.06 -3.65
N GLY A 221 -11.97 4.92 -4.27
CA GLY A 221 -10.59 4.46 -4.51
C GLY A 221 -9.96 3.67 -3.36
N PHE A 222 -10.73 3.28 -2.34
CA PHE A 222 -10.21 2.59 -1.16
C PHE A 222 -10.54 1.09 -1.15
N GLU A 223 -9.91 0.36 -0.24
CA GLU A 223 -10.29 -1.01 0.15
C GLU A 223 -10.91 -1.01 1.55
N LEU A 224 -11.39 -2.16 2.00
CA LEU A 224 -11.90 -2.34 3.35
C LEU A 224 -10.77 -2.43 4.37
N GLY A 225 -10.99 -1.89 5.57
CA GLY A 225 -10.04 -2.03 6.69
C GLY A 225 -9.94 -3.47 7.22
N TYR A 226 -11.03 -4.23 7.10
CA TYR A 226 -11.15 -5.65 7.43
C TYR A 226 -12.36 -6.25 6.70
N GLU A 227 -12.49 -7.57 6.68
CA GLU A 227 -13.64 -8.25 6.09
C GLU A 227 -14.96 -7.78 6.72
N THR A 228 -15.95 -7.45 5.90
CA THR A 228 -17.19 -6.88 6.42
C THR A 228 -17.94 -7.91 7.27
N ILE A 229 -18.44 -7.48 8.43
CA ILE A 229 -19.33 -8.28 9.26
C ILE A 229 -20.75 -7.74 9.06
N ALA A 230 -21.55 -8.46 8.28
CA ALA A 230 -22.97 -8.16 8.05
C ALA A 230 -23.79 -9.28 8.70
N ALA A 231 -24.27 -9.03 9.92
CA ALA A 231 -24.88 -10.06 10.75
C ALA A 231 -26.29 -9.64 11.21
N SER A 232 -27.28 -10.48 10.90
CA SER A 232 -28.69 -10.27 11.21
C SER A 232 -29.23 -11.37 12.14
N GLY A 233 -30.14 -11.01 13.05
CA GLY A 233 -30.76 -11.94 13.98
C GLY A 233 -29.73 -12.73 14.81
N PRO A 234 -29.83 -14.08 14.89
CA PRO A 234 -28.87 -14.89 15.64
C PRO A 234 -27.41 -14.75 15.20
N ASN A 235 -27.15 -14.40 13.94
CA ASN A 235 -25.79 -14.20 13.44
C ASN A 235 -25.09 -13.02 14.15
N ALA A 236 -25.85 -12.03 14.62
CA ALA A 236 -25.32 -10.88 15.35
C ALA A 236 -24.70 -11.24 16.71
N CYS A 237 -24.96 -12.46 17.21
CA CYS A 237 -24.31 -13.00 18.41
C CYS A 237 -22.93 -13.63 18.13
N ILE A 238 -22.46 -13.63 16.87
CA ILE A 238 -21.18 -14.20 16.46
C ILE A 238 -20.22 -13.05 16.09
N LEU A 239 -19.19 -12.85 16.92
CA LEU A 239 -18.31 -11.66 16.84
C LEU A 239 -17.61 -11.49 15.48
N HIS A 240 -17.24 -12.58 14.80
CA HIS A 240 -16.56 -12.55 13.50
C HIS A 240 -17.37 -13.26 12.41
N TRP A 241 -18.66 -12.94 12.30
CA TRP A 241 -19.51 -13.44 11.23
C TRP A 241 -19.18 -12.76 9.89
N THR A 242 -18.26 -13.36 9.13
CA THR A 242 -17.85 -12.88 7.79
C THR A 242 -18.39 -13.73 6.64
N LYS A 243 -19.15 -14.79 6.95
CA LYS A 243 -19.82 -15.61 5.92
C LYS A 243 -20.91 -14.84 5.19
N ASN A 244 -21.57 -13.93 5.92
CA ASN A 244 -22.56 -12.97 5.46
C ASN A 244 -23.65 -13.63 4.60
N ASP A 245 -24.04 -14.87 4.86
CA ASP A 245 -24.94 -15.64 3.99
C ASP A 245 -26.36 -15.79 4.52
N GLY A 246 -26.68 -15.13 5.63
CA GLY A 246 -28.01 -15.11 6.25
C GLY A 246 -29.00 -14.12 5.62
N GLU A 247 -30.25 -14.26 6.05
CA GLU A 247 -31.35 -13.36 5.74
C GLU A 247 -31.32 -12.11 6.65
N VAL A 248 -31.65 -10.95 6.08
CA VAL A 248 -31.89 -9.72 6.86
C VAL A 248 -33.36 -9.70 7.29
N LYS A 249 -33.61 -9.70 8.60
CA LYS A 249 -34.94 -9.81 9.21
C LYS A 249 -35.26 -8.59 10.06
#